data_AF-A0A2V9BXY9-F1
#
_entry.id   AF-A0A2V9BXY9-F1
#
_cell.length_a   1.000
_cell.length_b   1.000
_cell.length_c   1.000
_cell.angle_alpha   90.00
_cell.angle_beta   90.00
_cell.angle_gamma   90.00
#
_symmetry.space_group_name_H-M   'P 1'
#
loop_
_entity.id
_entity.type
_entity.pdbx_description
1 polymer ?
#
loop_
_entity_poly.entity_id
_entity_poly.type
_entity_poly.pdbx_seq_one_letter_code
_entity_poly.pdbx_strand_id
1 'polypeptide(L)'
;MVEKAELLRVPVFVDLPDDQIAWFIGQAEELRLKPGDTYFRQGDPADAMFVVLEGQLQARGEIGGETVVIAMKPGDVTGVLPFSRMKQFAVGARAVTEARVLRFPSSLFPDLVQKMPEQTQRLVGLMSDRIRETTRLEQQRDRLASLGKLSAGLAHELNNPASAAKRATSQLRDVLTKIRDASHELGRRDLTAAQKSEIEKLEASFVQSSEVPPDPLAVSDLEGHIDSLLRSHGQNDLWQMAADLARKNVKPEALESLFAILDSDTARAALVRIAASVEVATLLNQIESGTSRISDLVRAIKEYTFMDQTPIQNVDIVKSLETTLTILNHKLKRGVVVQRD
;
A
#
# COMPACT_ATOMS: atom_id res chain seq x y z
N MET A 1 18.31 -34.60 -33.66
CA MET A 1 19.51 -33.83 -33.99
C MET A 1 19.06 -32.39 -33.97
N VAL A 2 19.62 -31.61 -33.05
CA VAL A 2 19.24 -30.22 -32.88
C VAL A 2 19.75 -29.40 -34.05
N GLU A 3 18.88 -28.57 -34.63
CA GLU A 3 19.26 -27.70 -35.74
C GLU A 3 19.81 -26.36 -35.24
N LYS A 4 20.72 -25.77 -36.03
CA LYS A 4 21.27 -24.43 -35.80
C LYS A 4 20.17 -23.39 -35.51
N ALA A 5 19.07 -23.45 -36.26
CA ALA A 5 17.96 -22.51 -36.13
C ALA A 5 17.28 -22.57 -34.76
N GLU A 6 17.32 -23.70 -34.06
CA GLU A 6 16.72 -23.86 -32.74
C GLU A 6 17.59 -23.20 -31.67
N LEU A 7 18.91 -23.41 -31.71
CA LEU A 7 19.84 -22.82 -30.74
C LEU A 7 19.89 -21.29 -30.87
N LEU A 8 19.81 -20.77 -32.11
CA LEU A 8 19.78 -19.33 -32.37
C LEU A 8 18.51 -18.62 -31.87
N ARG A 9 17.45 -19.34 -31.50
CA ARG A 9 16.27 -18.75 -30.83
C ARG A 9 16.51 -18.46 -29.34
N VAL A 10 17.55 -19.04 -28.76
CA VAL A 10 17.91 -18.85 -27.36
C VAL A 10 18.70 -17.54 -27.24
N PRO A 11 18.26 -16.55 -26.44
CA PRO A 11 18.85 -15.21 -26.43
C PRO A 11 20.35 -15.17 -26.19
N VAL A 12 20.89 -16.09 -25.39
CA VAL A 12 22.33 -16.13 -25.09
C VAL A 12 23.19 -16.56 -26.28
N PHE A 13 22.61 -17.31 -27.21
CA PHE A 13 23.31 -17.93 -28.35
C PHE A 13 23.04 -17.19 -29.68
N VAL A 14 22.40 -16.02 -29.69
CA VAL A 14 22.23 -15.22 -30.92
C VAL A 14 23.58 -14.76 -31.47
N ASP A 15 23.65 -14.56 -32.79
CA ASP A 15 24.83 -14.05 -33.53
C ASP A 15 26.09 -14.93 -33.45
N LEU A 16 25.90 -16.26 -33.38
CA LEU A 16 27.01 -17.20 -33.35
C LEU A 16 27.51 -17.61 -34.75
N PRO A 17 28.84 -17.71 -34.96
CA PRO A 17 29.43 -18.38 -36.11
C PRO A 17 29.03 -19.86 -36.20
N ASP A 18 28.88 -20.37 -37.43
CA ASP A 18 28.39 -21.72 -37.71
C ASP A 18 29.26 -22.83 -37.10
N ASP A 19 30.58 -22.62 -37.07
CA ASP A 19 31.54 -23.56 -36.48
C ASP A 19 31.40 -23.64 -34.95
N GLN A 20 31.11 -22.52 -34.29
CA GLN A 20 30.88 -22.48 -32.84
C GLN A 20 29.55 -23.16 -32.46
N ILE A 21 28.50 -22.97 -33.27
CA ILE A 21 27.20 -23.65 -33.09
C ILE A 21 27.38 -25.15 -33.27
N ALA A 22 28.02 -25.57 -34.36
CA ALA A 22 28.27 -26.98 -34.65
C ALA A 22 29.09 -27.64 -33.54
N TRP A 23 30.10 -26.94 -33.03
CA TRP A 23 30.88 -27.42 -31.88
C TRP A 23 30.01 -27.55 -30.62
N PHE A 24 29.25 -26.52 -30.24
CA PHE A 24 28.41 -26.55 -29.04
C PHE A 24 27.39 -27.70 -29.09
N ILE A 25 26.68 -27.85 -30.22
CA ILE A 25 25.71 -28.93 -30.42
C ILE A 25 26.41 -30.29 -30.41
N GLY A 26 27.61 -30.41 -31.01
CA GLY A 26 28.38 -31.65 -31.03
C GLY A 26 28.91 -32.09 -29.65
N GLN A 27 29.00 -31.17 -28.69
CA GLN A 27 29.38 -31.47 -27.30
C GLN A 27 28.18 -31.63 -26.36
N ALA A 28 26.97 -31.30 -26.82
CA ALA A 28 25.75 -31.36 -26.03
C ALA A 28 24.97 -32.67 -26.28
N GLU A 29 24.24 -33.10 -25.26
CA GLU A 29 23.31 -34.23 -25.35
C GLU A 29 21.87 -33.72 -25.46
N GLU A 30 21.13 -34.18 -26.49
CA GLU A 30 19.71 -33.88 -26.64
C GLU A 30 18.88 -34.82 -25.75
N LEU A 31 18.25 -34.27 -24.70
CA LEU A 31 17.31 -34.98 -23.84
C LEU A 31 15.88 -34.76 -24.36
N ARG A 32 15.17 -35.87 -24.60
CA ARG A 32 13.74 -35.87 -24.93
C ARG A 32 12.96 -36.39 -23.73
N LEU A 33 12.13 -35.53 -23.15
CA LEU A 33 11.44 -35.78 -21.89
C LEU A 33 9.94 -35.84 -22.11
N LYS A 34 9.28 -36.84 -21.53
CA LYS A 34 7.83 -36.93 -21.43
C LYS A 34 7.34 -36.18 -20.19
N PRO A 35 6.05 -35.78 -20.13
CA PRO A 35 5.47 -35.21 -18.92
C PRO A 35 5.74 -36.08 -17.68
N GLY A 36 6.33 -35.50 -16.65
CA GLY A 36 6.71 -36.17 -15.41
C GLY A 36 8.16 -36.66 -15.35
N ASP A 37 8.86 -36.77 -16.48
CA ASP A 37 10.26 -37.21 -16.49
C ASP A 37 11.15 -36.21 -15.75
N THR A 38 12.02 -36.73 -14.89
CA THR A 38 12.98 -35.94 -14.10
C THR A 38 14.35 -36.03 -14.74
N TYR A 39 14.99 -34.89 -15.01
CA TYR A 39 16.28 -34.83 -15.71
C TYR A 39 17.45 -34.40 -14.80
N PHE A 40 17.16 -33.92 -13.59
CA PHE A 40 18.07 -33.94 -12.44
C PHE A 40 17.27 -33.88 -11.14
N ARG A 41 17.82 -34.40 -10.06
CA ARG A 41 17.21 -34.38 -8.71
C ARG A 41 17.92 -33.39 -7.81
N GLN A 42 17.21 -32.96 -6.77
CA GLN A 42 17.81 -32.16 -5.70
C GLN A 42 18.94 -32.96 -5.04
N GLY A 43 20.10 -32.31 -4.86
CA GLY A 43 21.29 -32.92 -4.28
C GLY A 43 22.21 -33.61 -5.30
N ASP A 44 21.76 -33.80 -6.54
CA ASP A 44 22.63 -34.32 -7.61
C ASP A 44 23.82 -33.38 -7.83
N PRO A 45 25.01 -33.91 -8.22
CA PRO A 45 26.15 -33.08 -8.58
C PRO A 45 25.79 -32.06 -9.65
N ALA A 46 26.22 -30.82 -9.45
CA ALA A 46 25.95 -29.73 -10.39
C ALA A 46 26.94 -29.82 -11.56
N ASP A 47 26.63 -30.70 -12.52
CA ASP A 47 27.58 -31.17 -13.54
C ASP A 47 27.25 -30.72 -14.97
N ALA A 48 26.18 -29.94 -15.15
CA ALA A 48 25.72 -29.53 -16.46
C ALA A 48 24.97 -28.20 -16.48
N MET A 49 25.08 -27.55 -17.64
CA MET A 49 24.18 -26.49 -18.10
C MET A 49 23.06 -27.12 -18.93
N PHE A 50 21.85 -26.58 -18.83
CA PHE A 50 20.71 -27.04 -19.62
C PHE A 50 20.13 -25.90 -20.45
N VAL A 51 19.81 -26.15 -21.71
CA VAL A 51 19.16 -25.20 -22.61
C VAL A 51 17.81 -25.76 -23.00
N VAL A 52 16.73 -25.04 -22.67
CA VAL A 52 15.37 -25.47 -22.99
C VAL A 52 15.06 -25.08 -24.43
N LEU A 53 14.87 -26.06 -25.31
CA LEU A 53 14.56 -25.84 -26.72
C LEU A 53 13.05 -25.81 -26.96
N GLU A 54 12.32 -26.77 -26.36
CA GLU A 54 10.87 -26.93 -26.52
C GLU A 54 10.23 -27.46 -25.23
N GLY A 55 8.93 -27.19 -25.07
CA GLY A 55 8.14 -27.65 -23.93
C GLY A 55 8.24 -26.77 -22.68
N GLN A 56 7.63 -27.23 -21.60
CA GLN A 56 7.65 -26.58 -20.28
C GLN A 56 8.28 -27.49 -19.25
N LEU A 57 9.18 -26.93 -18.45
CA LEU A 57 9.83 -27.63 -17.35
C LEU A 57 9.51 -26.93 -16.02
N GLN A 58 9.62 -27.68 -14.93
CA GLN A 58 9.44 -27.17 -13.58
C GLN A 58 10.53 -27.73 -12.67
N ALA A 59 11.22 -26.84 -11.98
CA ALA A 59 12.11 -27.18 -10.88
C ALA A 59 11.39 -26.96 -9.55
N ARG A 60 11.51 -27.91 -8.63
CA ARG A 60 10.94 -27.83 -7.28
C ARG A 60 11.93 -28.40 -6.27
N GLY A 61 12.07 -27.73 -5.13
CA GLY A 61 12.89 -28.22 -4.02
C GLY A 61 12.85 -27.27 -2.84
N GLU A 62 13.71 -27.53 -1.87
CA GLU A 62 13.85 -26.68 -0.69
C GLU A 62 15.15 -25.87 -0.72
N ILE A 63 15.03 -24.54 -0.68
CA ILE A 63 16.17 -23.62 -0.58
C ILE A 63 15.98 -22.81 0.70
N GLY A 64 16.94 -22.86 1.62
CA GLY A 64 16.86 -22.10 2.88
C GLY A 64 15.69 -22.48 3.79
N GLY A 65 15.19 -23.72 3.69
CA GLY A 65 14.04 -24.22 4.46
C GLY A 65 12.67 -23.93 3.84
N GLU A 66 12.62 -23.45 2.59
CA GLU A 66 11.36 -23.16 1.90
C GLU A 66 11.22 -23.88 0.57
N THR A 67 9.99 -24.29 0.26
CA THR A 67 9.65 -24.88 -1.03
C THR A 67 9.66 -23.81 -2.13
N VAL A 68 10.58 -23.96 -3.09
CA VAL A 68 10.67 -23.11 -4.29
C VAL A 68 10.14 -23.86 -5.49
N VAL A 69 9.42 -23.17 -6.38
CA VAL A 69 8.96 -23.70 -7.67
C VAL A 69 9.36 -22.73 -8.78
N ILE A 70 10.14 -23.22 -9.75
CA ILE A 70 10.67 -22.43 -10.86
C ILE A 70 10.13 -23.03 -12.16
N ALA A 71 9.37 -22.25 -12.92
CA ALA A 71 8.96 -22.64 -14.27
C ALA A 71 10.03 -22.23 -15.28
N MET A 72 10.32 -23.10 -16.24
CA MET A 72 11.27 -22.83 -17.32
C MET A 72 10.58 -23.06 -18.67
N LYS A 73 10.88 -22.18 -19.61
CA LYS A 73 10.28 -22.14 -20.94
C LYS A 73 11.35 -22.20 -22.05
N PRO A 74 10.96 -22.42 -23.32
CA PRO A 74 11.89 -22.39 -24.44
C PRO A 74 12.70 -21.09 -24.48
N GLY A 75 14.01 -21.21 -24.66
CA GLY A 75 14.96 -20.09 -24.61
C GLY A 75 15.63 -19.88 -23.25
N ASP A 76 15.16 -20.54 -22.18
CA ASP A 76 15.81 -20.46 -20.88
C ASP A 76 17.08 -21.31 -20.84
N VAL A 77 18.13 -20.78 -20.20
CA VAL A 77 19.36 -21.52 -19.89
C VAL A 77 19.49 -21.70 -18.38
N THR A 78 19.60 -22.94 -17.92
CA THR A 78 19.48 -23.33 -16.51
C THR A 78 20.60 -24.28 -16.10
N GLY A 79 20.54 -24.78 -14.86
CA GLY A 79 21.61 -25.58 -14.27
C GLY A 79 22.83 -24.73 -13.88
N VAL A 80 24.02 -25.32 -14.01
CA VAL A 80 25.29 -24.65 -13.74
C VAL A 80 25.70 -23.82 -14.94
N LEU A 81 26.19 -22.61 -14.69
CA LEU A 81 26.70 -21.70 -15.70
C LEU A 81 28.23 -21.52 -15.50
N PRO A 82 28.98 -21.06 -16.52
CA PRO A 82 30.42 -20.81 -16.38
C PRO A 82 30.75 -19.95 -15.17
N PHE A 83 31.82 -20.31 -14.45
CA PHE A 83 32.27 -19.66 -13.20
C PHE A 83 31.31 -19.75 -11.99
N SER A 84 30.18 -20.46 -12.12
CA SER A 84 29.31 -20.76 -10.99
C SER A 84 30.04 -21.56 -9.91
N ARG A 85 29.77 -21.24 -8.64
CA ARG A 85 30.28 -21.98 -7.47
C ARG A 85 29.31 -23.08 -6.99
N MET A 86 28.22 -23.31 -7.73
CA MET A 86 27.25 -24.35 -7.41
C MET A 86 27.91 -25.73 -7.47
N LYS A 87 27.77 -26.52 -6.40
CA LYS A 87 28.33 -27.88 -6.32
C LYS A 87 27.27 -28.97 -6.48
N GLN A 88 26.04 -28.68 -6.07
CA GLN A 88 24.89 -29.57 -6.19
C GLN A 88 23.66 -28.78 -6.65
N PHE A 89 22.75 -29.44 -7.36
CA PHE A 89 21.48 -28.83 -7.72
C PHE A 89 20.62 -28.65 -6.48
N ALA A 90 20.25 -27.40 -6.19
CA ALA A 90 19.46 -27.04 -5.00
C ALA A 90 17.98 -27.49 -5.08
N VAL A 91 17.52 -27.88 -6.27
CA VAL A 91 16.15 -28.29 -6.57
C VAL A 91 16.18 -29.49 -7.52
N GLY A 92 15.07 -30.23 -7.62
CA GLY A 92 14.88 -31.26 -8.65
C GLY A 92 14.05 -30.72 -9.79
N ALA A 93 14.33 -31.09 -11.03
CA ALA A 93 13.62 -30.59 -12.20
C ALA A 93 13.00 -31.71 -13.04
N ARG A 94 11.76 -31.46 -13.47
CA ARG A 94 10.95 -32.37 -14.26
C ARG A 94 10.28 -31.67 -15.42
N ALA A 95 9.94 -32.44 -16.44
CA ALA A 95 9.13 -31.96 -17.55
C ALA A 95 7.64 -31.90 -17.16
N VAL A 96 6.97 -30.81 -17.54
CA VAL A 96 5.52 -30.61 -17.37
C VAL A 96 4.76 -31.02 -18.62
N THR A 97 5.31 -30.67 -19.79
CA THR A 97 4.86 -31.15 -21.10
C THR A 97 5.92 -32.06 -21.71
N GLU A 98 5.66 -32.60 -22.90
CA GLU A 98 6.76 -33.12 -23.72
C GLU A 98 7.76 -31.98 -23.98
N ALA A 99 9.05 -32.26 -23.81
CA ALA A 99 10.10 -31.23 -23.81
C ALA A 99 11.41 -31.74 -24.45
N ARG A 100 12.13 -30.81 -25.08
CA ARG A 100 13.48 -31.02 -25.62
C ARG A 100 14.46 -30.08 -24.94
N VAL A 101 15.51 -30.66 -24.37
CA VAL A 101 16.51 -29.94 -23.58
C VAL A 101 17.90 -30.36 -24.05
N LEU A 102 18.79 -29.40 -24.30
CA LEU A 102 20.20 -29.70 -24.47
C LEU A 102 20.89 -29.71 -23.12
N ARG A 103 21.62 -30.78 -22.82
CA ARG A 103 22.51 -30.89 -21.68
C ARG A 103 23.95 -30.68 -22.14
N PHE A 104 24.60 -29.63 -21.64
CA PHE A 104 26.01 -29.34 -21.91
C PHE A 104 26.86 -29.61 -20.65
N PRO A 105 27.85 -30.52 -20.71
CA PRO A 105 28.67 -30.87 -19.54
C PRO A 105 29.49 -29.71 -18.98
N SER A 106 29.50 -29.52 -17.66
CA SER A 106 30.28 -28.46 -17.01
C SER A 106 31.79 -28.68 -17.10
N SER A 107 32.23 -29.93 -17.30
CA SER A 107 33.62 -30.28 -17.58
C SER A 107 34.17 -29.63 -18.85
N LEU A 108 33.30 -29.24 -19.78
CA LEU A 108 33.66 -28.59 -21.06
C LEU A 108 33.53 -27.06 -20.99
N PHE A 109 33.24 -26.49 -19.82
CA PHE A 109 33.22 -25.03 -19.67
C PHE A 109 34.57 -24.34 -19.97
N PRO A 110 35.74 -24.91 -19.64
CA PRO A 110 37.01 -24.30 -20.05
C PRO A 110 37.12 -24.12 -21.57
N ASP A 111 36.68 -25.12 -22.34
CA ASP A 111 36.68 -25.06 -23.81
C ASP A 111 35.61 -24.09 -24.33
N LEU A 112 34.43 -24.05 -23.69
CA LEU A 112 33.36 -23.10 -24.00
C LEU A 112 33.85 -21.65 -23.84
N VAL A 113 34.56 -21.36 -22.75
CA VAL A 113 35.13 -20.03 -22.46
C VAL A 113 36.13 -19.62 -23.54
N GLN A 114 36.96 -20.56 -24.00
CA GLN A 114 37.97 -20.29 -25.04
C GLN A 114 37.36 -20.12 -26.43
N LYS A 115 36.38 -20.96 -26.81
CA LYS A 115 35.80 -20.98 -28.15
C LYS A 115 34.67 -19.97 -28.35
N MET A 116 33.95 -19.63 -27.29
CA MET A 116 32.73 -18.81 -27.33
C MET A 116 32.76 -17.73 -26.21
N PRO A 117 33.75 -16.81 -26.23
CA PRO A 117 33.95 -15.83 -25.15
C PRO A 117 32.79 -14.83 -25.02
N GLU A 118 32.19 -14.39 -26.13
CA GLU A 118 31.07 -13.44 -26.10
C GLU A 118 29.81 -14.08 -25.48
N GLN A 119 29.53 -15.34 -25.81
CA GLN A 119 28.39 -16.08 -25.26
C GLN A 119 28.65 -16.41 -23.79
N THR A 120 29.89 -16.72 -23.43
CA THR A 120 30.31 -16.84 -22.03
C THR A 120 30.00 -15.56 -21.24
N GLN A 121 30.32 -14.38 -21.79
CA GLN A 121 29.98 -13.11 -21.15
C GLN A 121 28.47 -12.94 -20.96
N ARG A 122 27.65 -13.32 -21.96
CA ARG A 122 26.18 -13.29 -21.85
C ARG A 122 25.66 -14.30 -20.81
N LEU A 123 26.24 -15.51 -20.72
CA LEU A 123 25.91 -16.50 -19.69
C LEU A 123 26.22 -16.00 -18.27
N VAL A 124 27.33 -15.27 -18.09
CA VAL A 124 27.67 -14.61 -16.82
C VAL A 124 26.69 -13.46 -16.50
N GLY A 125 26.23 -12.73 -17.52
CA GLY A 125 25.12 -11.78 -17.39
C GLY A 125 23.85 -12.44 -16.86
N LEU A 126 23.44 -13.56 -17.45
CA LEU A 126 22.29 -14.35 -17.00
C LEU A 126 22.42 -14.83 -15.55
N MET A 127 23.63 -15.22 -15.11
CA MET A 127 23.87 -15.52 -13.69
C MET A 127 23.62 -14.31 -12.80
N SER A 128 24.11 -13.14 -13.20
CA SER A 128 23.96 -11.90 -12.44
C SER A 128 22.49 -11.51 -12.29
N ASP A 129 21.72 -11.63 -13.37
CA ASP A 129 20.28 -11.37 -13.36
C ASP A 129 19.55 -12.36 -12.45
N ARG A 130 19.88 -13.66 -12.52
CA ARG A 130 19.33 -14.69 -11.63
C ARG A 130 19.61 -14.41 -10.16
N ILE A 131 20.81 -13.96 -9.82
CA ILE A 131 21.17 -13.59 -8.45
C ILE A 131 20.32 -12.41 -7.98
N ARG A 132 20.21 -11.35 -8.80
CA ARG A 132 19.39 -10.17 -8.46
C ARG A 132 17.93 -10.55 -8.21
N GLU A 133 17.36 -11.40 -9.06
CA GLU A 133 15.97 -11.84 -8.92
C GLU A 133 15.75 -12.68 -7.65
N THR A 134 16.67 -13.59 -7.34
CA THR A 134 16.61 -14.40 -6.11
C THR A 134 16.71 -13.51 -4.86
N THR A 135 17.67 -12.58 -4.81
CA THR A 135 17.81 -11.62 -3.70
C THR A 135 16.57 -10.75 -3.54
N ARG A 136 15.92 -10.34 -4.64
CA ARG A 136 14.69 -9.55 -4.58
C ARG A 136 13.54 -10.33 -3.94
N LEU A 137 13.37 -11.60 -4.32
CA LEU A 137 12.35 -12.48 -3.74
C LEU A 137 12.61 -12.70 -2.24
N GLU A 138 13.86 -12.94 -1.85
CA GLU A 138 14.25 -13.07 -0.44
C GLU A 138 13.94 -11.79 0.36
N GLN A 139 14.32 -10.61 -0.15
CA GLN A 139 14.03 -9.32 0.50
C GLN A 139 12.53 -9.07 0.63
N GLN A 140 11.74 -9.38 -0.40
CA GLN A 140 10.29 -9.24 -0.36
C GLN A 140 9.69 -10.15 0.71
N ARG A 141 10.19 -11.38 0.83
CA ARG A 141 9.78 -12.33 1.87
C ARG A 141 10.14 -11.84 3.27
N ASP A 142 11.36 -11.34 3.49
CA ASP A 142 11.79 -10.83 4.78
C ASP A 142 10.92 -9.65 5.25
N ARG A 143 10.49 -8.80 4.30
CA ARG A 143 9.53 -7.73 4.56
C ARG A 143 8.16 -8.26 4.96
N LEU A 144 7.65 -9.30 4.28
CA LEU A 144 6.38 -9.95 4.64
C LEU A 144 6.45 -10.61 6.02
N ALA A 145 7.55 -11.28 6.35
CA ALA A 145 7.77 -11.86 7.67
C ALA A 145 7.87 -10.79 8.77
N SER A 146 8.56 -9.67 8.49
CA SER A 146 8.61 -8.50 9.37
C SER A 146 7.22 -7.89 9.59
N LEU A 147 6.42 -7.75 8.53
CA LEU A 147 5.03 -7.31 8.62
C LEU A 147 4.19 -8.29 9.45
N GLY A 148 4.42 -9.59 9.32
CA GLY A 148 3.82 -10.63 10.17
C GLY A 148 4.08 -10.37 11.66
N LYS A 149 5.33 -10.04 12.04
CA LYS A 149 5.68 -9.67 13.42
C LYS A 149 5.00 -8.38 13.88
N LEU A 150 4.75 -7.44 12.98
CA LEU A 150 4.08 -6.16 13.26
C LEU A 150 2.55 -6.22 13.15
N SER A 151 1.99 -7.37 12.77
CA SER A 151 0.57 -7.51 12.43
C SER A 151 -0.36 -7.14 13.59
N ALA A 152 0.03 -7.42 14.85
CA ALA A 152 -0.76 -7.04 16.01
C ALA A 152 -0.86 -5.52 16.19
N GLY A 153 0.26 -4.80 16.03
CA GLY A 153 0.30 -3.33 16.14
C GLY A 153 -0.43 -2.67 14.98
N LEU A 154 -0.31 -3.23 13.79
CA LEU A 154 -0.96 -2.76 12.58
C LEU A 154 -2.48 -2.98 12.61
N ALA A 155 -2.93 -4.15 13.09
CA ALA A 155 -4.35 -4.41 13.34
C ALA A 155 -4.93 -3.42 14.34
N HIS A 156 -4.19 -3.09 15.40
CA HIS A 156 -4.60 -2.07 16.35
C HIS A 156 -4.69 -0.67 15.71
N GLU A 157 -3.68 -0.26 14.94
CA GLU A 157 -3.68 1.02 14.23
C GLU A 157 -4.77 1.13 13.14
N LEU A 158 -5.20 0.02 12.53
CA LEU A 158 -6.36 -0.02 11.61
C LEU A 158 -7.70 0.00 12.37
N ASN A 159 -7.81 -0.76 13.46
CA ASN A 159 -9.03 -0.83 14.26
C ASN A 159 -9.37 0.50 14.93
N ASN A 160 -8.37 1.31 15.27
CA ASN A 160 -8.58 2.60 15.93
C ASN A 160 -9.42 3.58 15.06
N PRO A 161 -9.00 3.99 13.86
CA PRO A 161 -9.79 4.85 12.99
C PRO A 161 -11.10 4.18 12.55
N ALA A 162 -11.13 2.86 12.33
CA ALA A 162 -12.35 2.14 11.99
C ALA A 162 -13.40 2.22 13.11
N SER A 163 -12.97 2.02 14.35
CA SER A 163 -13.84 2.14 15.53
C SER A 163 -14.32 3.57 15.74
N ALA A 164 -13.47 4.57 15.47
CA ALA A 164 -13.85 5.97 15.52
C ALA A 164 -14.93 6.31 14.47
N ALA A 165 -14.71 5.92 13.21
CA ALA A 165 -15.68 6.12 12.13
C ALA A 165 -17.01 5.39 12.42
N LYS A 166 -16.96 4.16 12.95
CA LYS A 166 -18.15 3.41 13.36
C LYS A 166 -18.94 4.14 14.46
N ARG A 167 -18.25 4.65 15.50
CA ARG A 167 -18.90 5.44 16.56
C ARG A 167 -19.50 6.72 16.01
N ALA A 168 -18.76 7.46 15.19
CA ALA A 168 -19.25 8.69 14.58
C ALA A 168 -20.49 8.44 13.70
N THR A 169 -20.52 7.32 12.95
CA THR A 169 -21.69 6.90 12.17
C THR A 169 -22.89 6.58 13.06
N SER A 170 -22.67 5.96 14.22
CA SER A 170 -23.75 5.70 15.19
C SER A 170 -24.33 7.00 15.73
N GLN A 171 -23.47 7.92 16.18
CA GLN A 171 -23.88 9.23 16.69
C GLN A 171 -24.59 10.06 15.60
N LEU A 172 -24.15 9.97 14.36
CA LEU A 172 -24.75 10.68 13.24
C LEU A 172 -26.23 10.33 13.07
N ARG A 173 -26.63 9.08 13.33
CA ARG A 173 -28.06 8.69 13.28
C ARG A 173 -28.90 9.41 14.32
N ASP A 174 -28.36 9.58 15.53
CA ASP A 174 -29.05 10.27 16.61
C ASP A 174 -29.17 11.77 16.29
N VAL A 175 -28.09 12.38 15.79
CA VAL A 175 -28.06 13.80 15.42
C VAL A 175 -28.94 14.09 14.20
N LEU A 176 -29.03 13.18 13.23
CA LEU A 176 -29.98 13.31 12.11
C LEU A 176 -31.44 13.34 12.57
N THR A 177 -31.76 12.67 13.69
CA THR A 177 -33.07 12.78 14.32
C THR A 177 -33.24 14.16 14.96
N LYS A 178 -32.24 14.63 15.72
CA LYS A 178 -32.25 15.97 16.34
C LYS A 178 -32.40 17.10 15.32
N ILE A 179 -31.64 17.07 14.22
CA ILE A 179 -31.70 18.13 13.19
C ILE A 179 -33.06 18.13 12.49
N ARG A 180 -33.67 16.97 12.24
CA ARG A 180 -35.02 16.87 11.68
C ARG A 180 -36.04 17.51 12.63
N ASP A 181 -36.00 17.15 13.90
CA ASP A 181 -36.94 17.65 14.90
C ASP A 181 -36.76 19.17 15.12
N ALA A 182 -35.51 19.65 15.18
CA ALA A 182 -35.18 21.08 15.27
C ALA A 182 -35.58 21.86 14.01
N SER A 183 -35.48 21.25 12.82
CA SER A 183 -35.92 21.85 11.55
C SER A 183 -37.44 21.96 11.48
N HIS A 184 -38.17 20.94 11.93
CA HIS A 184 -39.63 21.02 12.05
C HIS A 184 -40.07 22.10 13.04
N GLU A 185 -39.38 22.19 14.18
CA GLU A 185 -39.66 23.18 15.21
C GLU A 185 -39.44 24.60 14.66
N LEU A 186 -38.27 24.87 14.07
CA LEU A 186 -38.01 26.16 13.43
C LEU A 186 -38.98 26.46 12.28
N GLY A 187 -39.37 25.45 11.50
CA GLY A 187 -40.31 25.59 10.38
C GLY A 187 -41.75 25.91 10.77
N ARG A 188 -42.15 25.71 12.03
CA ARG A 188 -43.46 26.11 12.56
C ARG A 188 -43.55 27.60 12.89
N ARG A 189 -42.42 28.32 12.86
CA ARG A 189 -42.35 29.74 13.21
C ARG A 189 -42.53 30.61 11.97
N ASP A 190 -43.23 31.73 12.15
CA ASP A 190 -43.47 32.71 11.09
C ASP A 190 -42.23 33.58 10.85
N LEU A 191 -41.25 33.01 10.13
CA LEU A 191 -40.00 33.69 9.78
C LEU A 191 -40.14 34.50 8.49
N THR A 192 -39.77 35.77 8.56
CA THR A 192 -39.57 36.63 7.38
C THR A 192 -38.39 36.14 6.53
N ALA A 193 -38.34 36.54 5.26
CA ALA A 193 -37.23 36.19 4.37
C ALA A 193 -35.86 36.68 4.91
N ALA A 194 -35.83 37.86 5.54
CA ALA A 194 -34.62 38.40 6.16
C ALA A 194 -34.13 37.54 7.33
N GLN A 195 -35.04 37.10 8.21
CA GLN A 195 -34.71 36.23 9.34
C GLN A 195 -34.19 34.86 8.89
N LYS A 196 -34.81 34.25 7.86
CA LYS A 196 -34.31 32.99 7.27
C LYS A 196 -32.89 33.15 6.73
N SER A 197 -32.65 34.23 5.98
CA SER A 197 -31.34 34.50 5.41
C SER A 197 -30.25 34.68 6.48
N GLU A 198 -30.54 35.34 7.60
CA GLU A 198 -29.53 35.51 8.65
C GLU A 198 -29.24 34.20 9.40
N ILE A 199 -30.26 33.37 9.61
CA ILE A 199 -30.11 32.02 10.18
C ILE A 199 -29.22 31.15 9.27
N GLU A 200 -29.47 31.15 7.96
CA GLU A 200 -28.69 30.39 6.96
C GLU A 200 -27.25 30.89 6.87
N LYS A 201 -27.04 32.21 6.92
CA LYS A 201 -25.71 32.83 6.91
C LYS A 201 -24.90 32.44 8.14
N LEU A 202 -25.53 32.45 9.32
CA LEU A 202 -24.92 32.02 10.57
C LEU A 202 -24.57 30.52 10.52
N GLU A 203 -25.48 29.67 10.06
CA GLU A 203 -25.20 28.24 9.86
C GLU A 203 -24.02 28.00 8.92
N ALA A 204 -24.00 28.67 7.76
CA ALA A 204 -22.93 28.54 6.78
C ALA A 204 -21.57 28.93 7.38
N SER A 205 -21.53 30.01 8.19
CA SER A 205 -20.31 30.42 8.89
C SER A 205 -19.75 29.34 9.82
N PHE A 206 -20.60 28.53 10.45
CA PHE A 206 -20.16 27.48 11.39
C PHE A 206 -19.77 26.17 10.71
N VAL A 207 -20.30 25.92 9.52
CA VAL A 207 -19.92 24.76 8.70
C VAL A 207 -18.62 25.04 7.95
N GLN A 208 -18.41 26.30 7.52
CA GLN A 208 -17.25 26.69 6.70
C GLN A 208 -16.06 27.24 7.50
N SER A 209 -16.26 27.70 8.75
CA SER A 209 -15.15 28.18 9.59
C SER A 209 -14.14 27.06 9.86
N SER A 210 -12.95 27.21 9.27
CA SER A 210 -11.77 26.39 9.53
C SER A 210 -10.76 27.11 10.43
N GLU A 211 -11.08 28.34 10.86
CA GLU A 211 -10.24 29.10 11.78
C GLU A 211 -10.36 28.47 13.18
N VAL A 212 -9.23 28.00 13.68
CA VAL A 212 -9.11 27.51 15.06
C VAL A 212 -8.56 28.67 15.89
N PRO A 213 -9.09 28.90 17.10
CA PRO A 213 -8.51 29.90 18.00
C PRO A 213 -7.01 29.63 18.23
N PRO A 214 -6.20 30.67 18.40
CA PRO A 214 -4.73 30.56 18.37
C PRO A 214 -4.18 29.68 19.49
N ASP A 215 -4.86 29.61 20.63
CA ASP A 215 -4.45 28.85 21.80
C ASP A 215 -5.64 28.45 22.70
N PRO A 216 -5.44 27.53 23.66
CA PRO A 216 -6.50 27.08 24.57
C PRO A 216 -7.09 28.17 25.49
N LEU A 217 -6.33 29.23 25.79
CA LEU A 217 -6.83 30.33 26.61
C LEU A 217 -7.84 31.17 25.82
N ALA A 218 -7.54 31.44 24.55
CA ALA A 218 -8.47 32.11 23.63
C ALA A 218 -9.78 31.33 23.46
N VAL A 219 -9.73 29.99 23.44
CA VAL A 219 -10.95 29.15 23.42
C VAL A 219 -11.76 29.37 24.70
N SER A 220 -11.12 29.33 25.87
CA SER A 220 -11.79 29.49 27.17
C SER A 220 -12.41 30.88 27.33
N ASP A 221 -11.72 31.92 26.91
CA ASP A 221 -12.22 33.31 26.96
C ASP A 221 -13.44 33.47 26.03
N LEU A 222 -13.36 32.93 24.82
CA LEU A 222 -14.45 32.96 23.86
C LEU A 222 -15.67 32.16 24.34
N GLU A 223 -15.45 31.00 24.95
CA GLU A 223 -16.51 30.18 25.57
C GLU A 223 -17.24 30.97 26.65
N GLY A 224 -16.50 31.65 27.54
CA GLY A 224 -17.08 32.49 28.59
C GLY A 224 -17.92 33.65 28.06
N HIS A 225 -17.46 34.32 27.00
CA HIS A 225 -18.22 35.39 26.35
C HIS A 225 -19.51 34.87 25.70
N ILE A 226 -19.43 33.75 24.97
CA ILE A 226 -20.60 33.16 24.32
C ILE A 226 -21.61 32.67 25.36
N ASP A 227 -21.19 31.99 26.42
CA ASP A 227 -22.10 31.52 27.50
C ASP A 227 -22.81 32.71 28.18
N SER A 228 -22.07 33.78 28.47
CA SER A 228 -22.64 35.00 29.04
C SER A 228 -23.69 35.63 28.14
N LEU A 229 -23.43 35.69 26.83
CA LEU A 229 -24.36 36.20 25.83
C LEU A 229 -25.60 35.32 25.69
N LEU A 230 -25.45 34.00 25.67
CA LEU A 230 -26.59 33.07 25.62
C LEU A 230 -27.51 33.28 26.85
N ARG A 231 -26.93 33.40 28.05
CA ARG A 231 -27.68 33.63 29.29
C ARG A 231 -28.41 34.97 29.32
N SER A 232 -27.78 36.05 28.83
CA SER A 232 -28.41 37.38 28.82
C SER A 232 -29.66 37.43 27.93
N HIS A 233 -29.76 36.55 26.94
CA HIS A 233 -30.92 36.38 26.06
C HIS A 233 -31.87 35.23 26.46
N GLY A 234 -31.76 34.74 27.70
CA GLY A 234 -32.66 33.74 28.29
C GLY A 234 -32.29 32.28 28.02
N GLN A 235 -31.17 32.00 27.35
CA GLN A 235 -30.74 30.65 26.97
C GLN A 235 -29.84 30.02 28.04
N ASN A 236 -30.42 29.72 29.21
CA ASN A 236 -29.66 29.29 30.39
C ASN A 236 -29.12 27.84 30.35
N ASP A 237 -29.64 27.01 29.44
CA ASP A 237 -29.34 25.58 29.31
C ASP A 237 -28.37 25.24 28.17
N LEU A 238 -27.90 26.23 27.39
CA LEU A 238 -27.07 26.03 26.19
C LEU A 238 -25.54 26.12 26.42
N TRP A 239 -25.05 25.90 27.63
CA TRP A 239 -23.62 26.02 27.97
C TRP A 239 -22.70 25.08 27.14
N GLN A 240 -23.16 23.87 26.80
CA GLN A 240 -22.39 22.96 25.91
C GLN A 240 -22.22 23.56 24.51
N MET A 241 -23.21 24.31 24.04
CA MET A 241 -23.16 24.98 22.74
C MET A 241 -22.13 26.09 22.75
N ALA A 242 -21.98 26.84 23.86
CA ALA A 242 -20.96 27.87 23.98
C ALA A 242 -19.55 27.30 23.77
N ALA A 243 -19.24 26.16 24.40
CA ALA A 243 -17.95 25.47 24.25
C ALA A 243 -17.69 25.03 22.81
N ASP A 244 -18.70 24.50 22.12
CA ASP A 244 -18.57 24.02 20.74
C ASP A 244 -18.45 25.16 19.73
N LEU A 245 -19.16 26.28 19.95
CA LEU A 245 -19.03 27.49 19.15
C LEU A 245 -17.66 28.15 19.36
N ALA A 246 -17.16 28.22 20.60
CA ALA A 246 -15.84 28.77 20.88
C ALA A 246 -14.73 27.98 20.18
N ARG A 247 -14.80 26.64 20.19
CA ARG A 247 -13.85 25.78 19.45
C ARG A 247 -13.82 26.02 17.95
N LYS A 248 -14.91 26.55 17.38
CA LYS A 248 -15.05 26.90 15.95
C LYS A 248 -14.75 28.37 15.65
N ASN A 249 -14.21 29.10 16.63
CA ASN A 249 -13.88 30.53 16.54
C ASN A 249 -15.09 31.40 16.18
N VAL A 250 -16.26 31.06 16.73
CA VAL A 250 -17.49 31.81 16.49
C VAL A 250 -17.45 33.13 17.22
N LYS A 251 -17.61 34.21 16.46
CA LYS A 251 -17.61 35.57 16.97
C LYS A 251 -18.95 35.90 17.66
N PRO A 252 -18.96 36.45 18.90
CA PRO A 252 -20.19 36.78 19.63
C PRO A 252 -21.13 37.72 18.85
N GLU A 253 -20.57 38.62 18.03
CA GLU A 253 -21.30 39.57 17.19
C GLU A 253 -22.26 38.88 16.20
N ALA A 254 -21.92 37.65 15.78
CA ALA A 254 -22.76 36.85 14.90
C ALA A 254 -24.01 36.33 15.64
N LEU A 255 -23.90 36.05 16.93
CA LEU A 255 -25.02 35.64 17.78
C LEU A 255 -25.87 36.85 18.20
N GLU A 256 -25.26 38.00 18.49
CA GLU A 256 -25.98 39.24 18.77
C GLU A 256 -26.88 39.66 17.59
N SER A 257 -26.38 39.55 16.36
CA SER A 257 -27.16 39.82 15.15
C SER A 257 -28.42 38.93 15.05
N LEU A 258 -28.32 37.68 15.49
CA LEU A 258 -29.45 36.74 15.53
C LEU A 258 -30.47 37.15 16.61
N PHE A 259 -30.00 37.50 17.80
CA PHE A 259 -30.88 37.93 18.91
C PHE A 259 -31.55 39.28 18.67
N ALA A 260 -30.96 40.14 17.84
CA ALA A 260 -31.54 41.43 17.48
C ALA A 260 -32.81 41.30 16.60
N ILE A 261 -32.94 40.21 15.84
CA ILE A 261 -34.00 40.04 14.83
C ILE A 261 -35.00 38.94 15.16
N LEU A 262 -34.71 38.07 16.15
CA LEU A 262 -35.56 36.96 16.57
C LEU A 262 -36.02 37.14 18.02
N ASP A 263 -37.25 36.73 18.33
CA ASP A 263 -37.66 36.53 19.72
C ASP A 263 -36.89 35.36 20.37
N SER A 264 -36.92 35.27 21.70
CA SER A 264 -36.13 34.31 22.46
C SER A 264 -36.42 32.84 22.09
N ASP A 265 -37.69 32.48 21.83
CA ASP A 265 -38.08 31.11 21.48
C ASP A 265 -37.68 30.74 20.05
N THR A 266 -37.72 31.71 19.13
CA THR A 266 -37.24 31.56 17.76
C THR A 266 -35.73 31.50 17.66
N ALA A 267 -35.02 32.35 18.40
CA ALA A 267 -33.57 32.30 18.49
C ALA A 267 -33.10 30.94 19.04
N ARG A 268 -33.76 30.44 20.09
CA ARG A 268 -33.47 29.10 20.65
C ARG A 268 -33.62 27.99 19.61
N ALA A 269 -34.73 27.95 18.88
CA ALA A 269 -34.94 26.93 17.85
C ALA A 269 -33.92 27.03 16.71
N ALA A 270 -33.55 28.25 16.30
CA ALA A 270 -32.51 28.46 15.30
C ALA A 270 -31.15 27.93 15.79
N LEU A 271 -30.75 28.29 17.01
CA LEU A 271 -29.48 27.87 17.62
C LEU A 271 -29.40 26.35 17.79
N VAL A 272 -30.47 25.70 18.26
CA VAL A 272 -30.52 24.23 18.39
C VAL A 272 -30.40 23.53 17.03
N ARG A 273 -31.08 24.04 15.99
CA ARG A 273 -30.97 23.48 14.63
C ARG A 273 -29.56 23.65 14.08
N ILE A 274 -28.98 24.84 14.26
CA ILE A 274 -27.63 25.16 13.82
C ILE A 274 -26.59 24.27 14.52
N ALA A 275 -26.71 24.08 15.84
CA ALA A 275 -25.83 23.21 16.60
C ALA A 275 -25.90 21.75 16.10
N ALA A 276 -27.10 21.25 15.81
CA ALA A 276 -27.26 19.91 15.24
C ALA A 276 -26.63 19.79 13.84
N SER A 277 -26.75 20.82 13.00
CA SER A 277 -26.10 20.88 11.67
C SER A 277 -24.58 20.86 11.77
N VAL A 278 -24.03 21.62 12.71
CA VAL A 278 -22.61 21.64 13.05
C VAL A 278 -22.13 20.27 13.54
N GLU A 279 -22.90 19.60 14.39
CA GLU A 279 -22.57 18.26 14.90
C GLU A 279 -22.57 17.22 13.76
N VAL A 280 -23.52 17.30 12.82
CA VAL A 280 -23.53 16.48 11.59
C VAL A 280 -22.24 16.67 10.80
N ALA A 281 -21.85 17.92 10.51
CA ALA A 281 -20.64 18.21 9.74
C ALA A 281 -19.37 17.67 10.43
N THR A 282 -19.27 17.85 11.75
CA THR A 282 -18.14 17.34 12.55
C THR A 282 -18.05 15.81 12.50
N LEU A 283 -19.18 15.10 12.63
CA LEU A 283 -19.20 13.63 12.58
C LEU A 283 -18.87 13.11 11.18
N LEU A 284 -19.34 13.78 10.12
CA LEU A 284 -18.96 13.46 8.74
C LEU A 284 -17.45 13.61 8.52
N ASN A 285 -16.84 14.70 8.98
CA ASN A 285 -15.39 14.91 8.91
C ASN A 285 -14.61 13.83 9.68
N GLN A 286 -15.11 13.38 10.82
CA GLN A 286 -14.49 12.27 11.59
C GLN A 286 -14.56 10.94 10.83
N ILE A 287 -15.68 10.65 10.17
CA ILE A 287 -15.83 9.45 9.33
C ILE A 287 -14.88 9.53 8.14
N GLU A 288 -14.84 10.66 7.44
CA GLU A 288 -13.93 10.87 6.31
C GLU A 288 -12.47 10.73 6.73
N SER A 289 -12.05 11.42 7.79
CA SER A 289 -10.68 11.33 8.33
C SER A 289 -10.32 9.89 8.73
N GLY A 290 -11.24 9.19 9.41
CA GLY A 290 -11.04 7.79 9.81
C GLY A 290 -10.88 6.86 8.61
N THR A 291 -11.76 6.97 7.61
CA THR A 291 -11.72 6.14 6.40
C THR A 291 -10.53 6.45 5.50
N SER A 292 -10.13 7.72 5.39
CA SER A 292 -8.93 8.15 4.69
C SER A 292 -7.68 7.55 5.32
N ARG A 293 -7.54 7.64 6.64
CA ARG A 293 -6.41 7.06 7.37
C ARG A 293 -6.32 5.53 7.23
N ILE A 294 -7.46 4.82 7.17
CA ILE A 294 -7.47 3.37 6.87
C ILE A 294 -6.90 3.13 5.48
N SER A 295 -7.36 3.90 4.49
CA SER A 295 -6.93 3.78 3.09
C SER A 295 -5.43 4.05 2.94
N ASP A 296 -4.91 5.06 3.63
CA ASP A 296 -3.49 5.40 3.63
C ASP A 296 -2.64 4.31 4.30
N LEU A 297 -3.09 3.72 5.41
CA LEU A 297 -2.42 2.58 6.04
C LEU A 297 -2.37 1.37 5.11
N VAL A 298 -3.48 1.03 4.45
CA VAL A 298 -3.54 -0.07 3.47
C VAL A 298 -2.60 0.18 2.30
N ARG A 299 -2.57 1.41 1.77
CA ARG A 299 -1.65 1.82 0.70
C ARG A 299 -0.20 1.68 1.16
N ALA A 300 0.13 2.14 2.37
CA ALA A 300 1.47 2.05 2.92
C ALA A 300 1.94 0.58 3.04
N ILE A 301 1.07 -0.31 3.53
CA ILE A 301 1.37 -1.75 3.64
C ILE A 301 1.66 -2.37 2.26
N LYS A 302 0.84 -2.02 1.26
CA LYS A 302 1.00 -2.51 -0.10
C LYS A 302 2.31 -2.04 -0.73
N GLU A 303 2.66 -0.77 -0.52
CA GLU A 303 3.93 -0.20 -0.99
C GLU A 303 5.13 -0.85 -0.28
N TYR A 304 5.06 -1.07 1.03
CA TYR A 304 6.15 -1.70 1.80
C TYR A 304 6.40 -3.16 1.40
N THR A 305 5.35 -3.89 1.04
CA THR A 305 5.43 -5.32 0.66
C THR A 305 5.73 -5.55 -0.81
N PHE A 306 5.74 -4.51 -1.64
CA PHE A 306 6.01 -4.58 -3.08
C PHE A 306 5.15 -5.65 -3.80
N MET A 307 3.93 -5.92 -3.29
CA MET A 307 3.10 -7.05 -3.74
C MET A 307 2.75 -7.01 -5.23
N ASP A 308 2.72 -5.83 -5.86
CA ASP A 308 2.25 -5.63 -7.25
C ASP A 308 3.24 -4.85 -8.14
N GLN A 309 4.54 -4.88 -7.87
CA GLN A 309 5.52 -4.01 -8.57
C GLN A 309 6.43 -4.76 -9.54
N THR A 310 6.76 -4.11 -10.67
CA THR A 310 7.67 -4.61 -11.70
C THR A 310 9.12 -4.70 -11.19
N PRO A 311 9.97 -5.58 -11.76
CA PRO A 311 11.32 -5.87 -11.26
C PRO A 311 12.27 -4.67 -11.19
N ILE A 312 12.09 -3.70 -12.10
CA ILE A 312 12.82 -2.42 -12.12
C ILE A 312 11.79 -1.31 -12.21
N GLN A 313 11.90 -0.32 -11.33
CA GLN A 313 11.05 0.86 -11.34
C GLN A 313 11.84 2.05 -10.80
N ASN A 314 11.49 3.25 -11.25
CA ASN A 314 11.94 4.47 -10.60
C ASN A 314 11.20 4.58 -9.27
N VAL A 315 11.97 4.73 -8.18
CA VAL A 315 11.43 4.82 -6.82
C VAL A 315 11.66 6.22 -6.29
N ASP A 316 10.60 6.82 -5.76
CA ASP A 316 10.72 8.00 -4.92
C ASP A 316 11.15 7.57 -3.51
N ILE A 317 12.39 7.89 -3.18
CA ILE A 317 13.00 7.54 -1.89
C ILE A 317 12.28 8.27 -0.75
N VAL A 318 11.92 9.55 -0.94
CA VAL A 318 11.24 10.36 0.07
C VAL A 318 9.89 9.74 0.40
N LYS A 319 9.11 9.42 -0.65
CA LYS A 319 7.83 8.73 -0.47
C LYS A 319 7.98 7.39 0.24
N SER A 320 9.01 6.62 -0.10
CA SER A 320 9.26 5.30 0.52
C SER A 320 9.61 5.40 2.01
N LEU A 321 10.35 6.44 2.41
CA LEU A 321 10.65 6.73 3.80
C LEU A 321 9.38 7.14 4.56
N GLU A 322 8.55 8.03 4.01
CA GLU A 322 7.27 8.42 4.62
C GLU A 322 6.31 7.23 4.78
N THR A 323 6.25 6.33 3.79
CA THR A 323 5.51 5.07 3.88
C THR A 323 6.01 4.20 5.03
N THR A 324 7.33 4.11 5.22
CA THR A 324 7.94 3.37 6.32
C THR A 324 7.60 3.99 7.68
N LEU A 325 7.69 5.31 7.81
CA LEU A 325 7.33 6.05 9.02
C LEU A 325 5.85 5.87 9.37
N THR A 326 4.97 5.86 8.35
CA THR A 326 3.54 5.62 8.52
C THR A 326 3.26 4.25 9.14
N ILE A 327 3.93 3.19 8.65
CA ILE A 327 3.79 1.83 9.20
C ILE A 327 4.34 1.74 10.63
N LEU A 328 5.46 2.42 10.90
CA LEU A 328 6.13 2.38 12.21
C LEU A 328 5.58 3.38 13.23
N ASN A 329 4.54 4.14 12.89
CA ASN A 329 3.99 5.22 13.72
C ASN A 329 3.70 4.80 15.17
N HIS A 330 3.21 3.58 15.40
CA HIS A 330 2.94 3.06 16.74
C HIS A 330 4.20 2.95 17.63
N LYS A 331 5.38 2.77 17.04
CA LYS A 331 6.66 2.78 17.75
C LYS A 331 7.18 4.20 17.95
N LEU A 332 6.95 5.08 16.97
CA LEU A 332 7.43 6.46 17.00
C LEU A 332 6.80 7.29 18.13
N LYS A 333 5.51 7.04 18.43
CA LYS A 333 4.78 7.71 19.53
C LYS A 333 5.39 7.48 20.93
N ARG A 334 6.41 6.63 21.08
CA ARG A 334 7.11 6.36 22.34
C ARG A 334 8.44 7.11 22.43
N GLY A 335 8.38 8.44 22.36
CA GLY A 335 9.55 9.31 22.59
C GLY A 335 10.54 9.41 21.41
N VAL A 336 10.11 9.07 20.19
CA VAL A 336 10.93 9.26 18.99
C VAL A 336 10.48 10.52 18.26
N VAL A 337 11.42 11.44 18.02
CA VAL A 337 11.19 12.65 17.22
C VAL A 337 11.77 12.43 15.84
N VAL A 338 10.96 12.62 14.79
CA VAL A 338 11.39 12.52 13.40
C VAL A 338 11.68 13.93 12.88
N GLN A 339 12.94 14.18 12.50
CA GLN A 339 13.33 15.38 11.75
C GLN A 339 13.33 15.09 10.25
N ARG A 340 12.82 16.06 9.48
CA ARG A 340 12.81 16.04 8.02
C ARG A 340 13.71 17.17 7.55
N ASP A 341 14.71 16.85 6.74
CA ASP A 341 15.63 17.81 6.13
C ASP A 341 15.13 18.31 4.78
#